data_AF-A0A1J4KNP9-F1
#
_entry.id   AF-A0A1J4KNP9-F1
#
_cell.length_a   1.000
_cell.length_b   1.000
_cell.length_c   1.000
_cell.angle_alpha   90.00
_cell.angle_beta   90.00
_cell.angle_gamma   90.00
#
_symmetry.space_group_name_H-M   'P 1'
#
loop_
_entity.id
_entity.type
_entity.pdbx_description
1 polymer ?
#
loop_
_entity_poly.entity_id
_entity_poly.type
_entity_poly.pdbx_seq_one_letter_code
_entity_poly.pdbx_strand_id
1 'polypeptide(L)'
;MWSFFNRFRAFPEYHEYQQSMYTLNASEKKMGQMISEAFYNLPGYNKMQKPPLHETIKKITDCGNRLGTCTKKSQQLTEPYIKKYDDILPLQAEFSGWTNMRDSAKAIADKSQLEADKAKSYLDSVKNSGNEETIRKAEFAFENANRKAEMDRSSFEDTSKRVQEASKSFQKKFLDFYVDTTKSYLQQRIENSNKVSEISKDFLAAVDTFEAYDDGRVATYKEFLATLESMELELAGEILPISDLPSD
;
A
#
# COMPACT_ATOMS: atom_id res chain seq x y z
N MET A 1 27.03 -2.77 15.37
CA MET A 1 25.60 -3.15 15.41
C MET A 1 24.80 -1.94 14.96
N TRP A 2 24.29 -1.94 13.73
CA TRP A 2 23.60 -0.78 13.16
C TRP A 2 22.24 -0.64 13.86
N SER A 3 22.06 0.45 14.63
CA SER A 3 20.83 0.75 15.35
C SER A 3 19.64 0.70 14.39
N PHE A 4 18.55 0.05 14.81
CA PHE A 4 17.26 0.02 14.11
C PHE A 4 16.89 1.41 13.57
N PHE A 5 17.14 2.47 14.36
CA PHE A 5 16.89 3.87 14.02
C PHE A 5 17.69 4.42 12.82
N ASN A 6 18.90 3.93 12.54
CA ASN A 6 19.68 4.40 11.38
C ASN A 6 19.18 3.80 10.05
N ARG A 7 18.49 2.66 10.08
CA ARG A 7 17.75 2.13 8.91
C ARG A 7 16.62 3.08 8.49
N PHE A 8 15.98 3.77 9.44
CA PHE A 8 14.84 4.65 9.16
C PHE A 8 15.19 5.96 8.45
N ARG A 9 16.42 6.47 8.61
CA ARG A 9 16.83 7.73 7.97
C ARG A 9 17.33 7.57 6.53
N ALA A 10 17.82 6.38 6.19
CA ALA A 10 18.42 6.14 4.88
C ALA A 10 17.41 5.80 3.78
N PHE A 11 16.14 5.52 4.13
CA PHE A 11 15.15 5.09 3.15
C PHE A 11 13.68 5.37 3.57
N PRO A 12 13.25 6.64 3.59
CA PRO A 12 11.89 7.02 3.95
C PRO A 12 10.82 6.40 3.05
N GLU A 13 11.13 6.17 1.77
CA GLU A 13 10.21 5.62 0.77
C GLU A 13 9.77 4.18 1.12
N TYR A 14 10.65 3.37 1.72
CA TYR A 14 10.28 2.04 2.20
C TYR A 14 9.31 2.09 3.37
N HIS A 15 9.50 3.06 4.27
CA HIS A 15 8.60 3.21 5.40
C HIS A 15 7.20 3.63 4.94
N GLU A 16 7.14 4.62 4.04
CA GLU A 16 5.89 5.07 3.42
C GLU A 16 5.20 3.94 2.66
N TYR A 17 5.97 3.13 1.91
CA TYR A 17 5.46 1.94 1.26
C TYR A 17 4.87 0.95 2.27
N GLN A 18 5.62 0.58 3.31
CA GLN A 18 5.15 -0.37 4.33
C GLN A 18 3.88 0.14 5.02
N GLN A 19 3.87 1.40 5.45
CA GLN A 19 2.69 2.00 6.06
C GLN A 19 1.47 1.98 5.12
N SER A 20 1.68 2.29 3.84
CA SER A 20 0.63 2.27 2.83
C SER A 20 0.07 0.86 2.66
N MET A 21 0.93 -0.16 2.58
CA MET A 21 0.52 -1.55 2.46
C MET A 21 -0.20 -2.08 3.72
N TYR A 22 0.24 -1.68 4.91
CA TYR A 22 -0.46 -2.00 6.16
C TYR A 22 -1.86 -1.38 6.19
N THR A 23 -1.97 -0.11 5.81
CA THR A 23 -3.25 0.61 5.72
C THR A 23 -4.20 -0.07 4.73
N LEU A 24 -3.69 -0.42 3.55
CA LEU A 24 -4.45 -1.14 2.53
C LEU A 24 -4.95 -2.48 3.05
N ASN A 25 -4.08 -3.31 3.64
CA ASN A 25 -4.45 -4.62 4.17
C ASN A 25 -5.50 -4.52 5.30
N ALA A 26 -5.36 -3.52 6.19
CA ALA A 26 -6.32 -3.28 7.26
C ALA A 26 -7.71 -2.86 6.72
N SER A 27 -7.72 -1.99 5.70
CA SER A 27 -8.95 -1.58 5.01
C SER A 27 -9.65 -2.75 4.34
N GLU A 28 -8.90 -3.59 3.62
CA GLU A 28 -9.42 -4.79 2.94
C GLU A 28 -9.98 -5.80 3.93
N LYS A 29 -9.28 -6.01 5.05
CA LYS A 29 -9.76 -6.88 6.14
C LYS A 29 -11.09 -6.38 6.69
N LYS A 30 -11.21 -5.08 6.98
CA LYS A 30 -12.45 -4.49 7.49
C LYS A 30 -13.57 -4.61 6.44
N MET A 31 -13.28 -4.35 5.18
CA MET A 31 -14.25 -4.50 4.08
C MET A 31 -14.79 -5.93 3.98
N GLY A 32 -13.91 -6.94 4.04
CA GLY A 32 -14.32 -8.35 4.03
C GLY A 32 -15.18 -8.75 5.24
N GLN A 33 -14.89 -8.19 6.42
CA GLN A 33 -15.71 -8.38 7.62
C GLN A 33 -17.10 -7.77 7.46
N MET A 34 -17.18 -6.49 7.05
CA MET A 34 -18.45 -5.79 6.85
C MET A 34 -19.34 -6.48 5.80
N ILE A 35 -18.76 -6.97 4.70
CA ILE A 35 -19.49 -7.76 3.69
C ILE A 35 -20.02 -9.04 4.32
N SER A 36 -19.18 -9.78 5.04
CA SER A 36 -19.60 -11.05 5.67
C SER A 36 -20.73 -10.84 6.68
N GLU A 37 -20.66 -9.78 7.49
CA GLU A 37 -21.70 -9.41 8.46
C GLU A 37 -23.01 -9.01 7.78
N ALA A 38 -22.95 -8.24 6.69
CA ALA A 38 -24.13 -7.83 5.93
C ALA A 38 -24.93 -9.03 5.40
N PHE A 39 -24.24 -10.09 4.96
CA PHE A 39 -24.87 -11.30 4.42
C PHE A 39 -25.14 -12.39 5.46
N TYR A 40 -24.54 -12.30 6.64
CA TYR A 40 -24.73 -13.28 7.72
C TYR A 40 -26.18 -13.34 8.24
N ASN A 41 -26.86 -12.19 8.32
CA ASN A 41 -28.22 -12.09 8.86
C ASN A 41 -29.32 -12.34 7.81
N LEU A 42 -28.98 -12.32 6.53
CA LEU A 42 -29.92 -12.45 5.41
C LEU A 42 -30.72 -13.77 5.43
N PRO A 43 -30.15 -14.94 5.81
CA PRO A 43 -30.93 -16.16 6.00
C PRO A 43 -32.04 -16.04 7.05
N GLY A 44 -31.82 -15.27 8.11
CA GLY A 44 -32.83 -15.01 9.14
C GLY A 44 -33.96 -14.14 8.62
N TYR A 45 -33.62 -13.06 7.92
CA TYR A 45 -34.57 -12.23 7.19
C TYR A 45 -35.38 -13.05 6.17
N ASN A 46 -34.72 -13.95 5.44
CA ASN A 46 -35.34 -14.79 4.43
C ASN A 46 -36.51 -15.62 4.99
N LYS A 47 -36.31 -16.23 6.17
CA LYS A 47 -37.34 -17.04 6.85
C LYS A 47 -38.57 -16.24 7.24
N MET A 48 -38.47 -14.91 7.35
CA MET A 48 -39.58 -14.01 7.68
C MET A 48 -40.32 -13.49 6.44
N GLN A 49 -39.82 -13.77 5.23
CA GLN A 49 -40.43 -13.32 3.98
C GLN A 49 -41.44 -14.32 3.42
N LYS A 50 -42.23 -13.90 2.43
CA LYS A 50 -43.16 -14.77 1.71
C LYS A 50 -42.41 -15.86 0.91
N PRO A 51 -42.97 -17.07 0.74
CA PRO A 51 -42.31 -18.17 0.02
C PRO A 51 -41.77 -17.82 -1.38
N PRO A 52 -42.44 -17.01 -2.23
CA PRO A 52 -41.90 -16.64 -3.53
C PRO A 52 -40.59 -15.84 -3.47
N LEU A 53 -40.35 -15.11 -2.37
CA LEU A 53 -39.14 -14.32 -2.18
C LEU A 53 -37.95 -15.16 -1.68
N HIS A 54 -38.20 -16.40 -1.24
CA HIS A 54 -37.19 -17.20 -0.54
C HIS A 54 -35.98 -17.52 -1.41
N GLU A 55 -36.23 -17.90 -2.66
CA GLU A 55 -35.19 -18.29 -3.59
C GLU A 55 -34.37 -17.08 -4.04
N THR A 56 -35.01 -15.93 -4.28
CA THR A 56 -34.33 -14.67 -4.62
C THR A 56 -33.39 -14.23 -3.50
N ILE A 57 -33.86 -14.20 -2.26
CA ILE A 57 -33.05 -13.80 -1.10
C ILE A 57 -31.91 -14.80 -0.84
N LYS A 58 -32.14 -16.09 -1.08
CA LYS A 58 -31.10 -17.13 -1.01
C LYS A 58 -30.00 -16.88 -2.04
N LYS A 59 -30.34 -16.60 -3.30
CA LYS A 59 -29.36 -16.25 -4.35
C LYS A 59 -28.55 -14.99 -4.00
N ILE A 60 -29.21 -13.95 -3.47
CA ILE A 60 -28.55 -12.74 -2.97
C ILE A 60 -27.56 -13.07 -1.85
N THR A 61 -27.96 -13.94 -0.92
CA THR A 61 -27.10 -14.40 0.18
C THR A 61 -25.87 -15.14 -0.34
N ASP A 62 -26.05 -16.04 -1.31
CA ASP A 62 -24.95 -16.80 -1.92
C ASP A 62 -23.96 -15.90 -2.66
N CYS A 63 -24.46 -14.89 -3.39
CA CYS A 63 -23.63 -13.88 -4.03
C CYS A 63 -22.79 -13.10 -3.00
N GLY A 64 -23.42 -12.70 -1.89
CA GLY A 64 -22.74 -12.01 -0.80
C GLY A 64 -21.65 -12.83 -0.11
N ASN A 65 -21.91 -14.12 0.13
CA ASN A 65 -20.93 -15.05 0.67
C ASN A 65 -19.73 -15.24 -0.29
N ARG A 66 -19.99 -15.33 -1.60
CA ARG A 66 -18.95 -15.38 -2.63
C ARG A 66 -18.13 -14.08 -2.65
N LEU A 67 -18.77 -12.92 -2.55
CA LEU A 67 -18.11 -11.62 -2.48
C LEU A 67 -17.20 -11.50 -1.24
N GLY A 68 -17.70 -11.89 -0.07
CA GLY A 68 -16.91 -11.92 1.16
C GLY A 68 -15.69 -12.84 1.04
N THR A 69 -15.87 -14.02 0.46
CA THR A 69 -14.78 -14.98 0.19
C THR A 69 -13.75 -14.40 -0.78
N CYS A 70 -14.19 -13.75 -1.86
CA CYS A 70 -13.31 -13.12 -2.84
C CYS A 70 -12.47 -12.01 -2.19
N THR A 71 -13.12 -11.14 -1.41
CA THR A 71 -12.47 -10.05 -0.67
C THR A 71 -11.45 -10.57 0.34
N LYS A 72 -11.79 -11.62 1.09
CA LYS A 72 -10.87 -12.27 2.05
C LYS A 72 -9.65 -12.88 1.34
N LYS A 73 -9.85 -13.56 0.20
CA LYS A 73 -8.74 -14.09 -0.60
C LYS A 73 -7.85 -12.97 -1.13
N SER A 74 -8.42 -11.87 -1.62
CA SER A 74 -7.63 -10.70 -2.03
C SER A 74 -6.80 -10.14 -0.89
N GLN A 75 -7.36 -10.02 0.32
CA GLN A 75 -6.65 -9.55 1.51
C GLN A 75 -5.46 -10.45 1.86
N GLN A 76 -5.65 -11.77 1.88
CA GLN A 76 -4.57 -12.74 2.13
C GLN A 76 -3.44 -12.64 1.10
N LEU A 77 -3.79 -12.26 -0.12
CA LEU A 77 -2.84 -12.11 -1.20
C LEU A 77 -2.09 -10.76 -1.18
N THR A 78 -2.62 -9.75 -0.49
CA THR A 78 -1.93 -8.48 -0.20
C THR A 78 -0.81 -8.66 0.83
N GLU A 79 -0.95 -9.63 1.74
CA GLU A 79 -0.04 -9.83 2.88
C GLU A 79 1.41 -10.17 2.50
N PRO A 80 1.70 -11.02 1.48
CA PRO A 80 3.04 -11.20 0.94
C PRO A 80 3.72 -9.91 0.49
N TYR A 81 2.97 -8.93 -0.02
CA TYR A 81 3.52 -7.67 -0.52
C TYR A 81 3.97 -6.71 0.59
N ILE A 82 3.46 -6.88 1.80
CA ILE A 82 3.90 -6.12 3.00
C ILE A 82 5.38 -6.41 3.28
N LYS A 83 5.77 -7.68 3.18
CA LYS A 83 7.14 -8.15 3.46
C LYS A 83 8.01 -8.26 2.23
N LYS A 84 7.44 -8.18 1.03
CA LYS A 84 8.19 -8.29 -0.22
C LYS A 84 9.34 -7.27 -0.27
N TYR A 85 9.10 -6.05 0.19
CA TYR A 85 10.16 -5.02 0.22
C TYR A 85 11.28 -5.32 1.23
N ASP A 86 11.13 -6.28 2.14
CA ASP A 86 12.23 -6.72 3.01
C ASP A 86 13.38 -7.31 2.16
N ASP A 87 13.07 -7.86 0.98
CA ASP A 87 14.05 -8.42 0.05
C ASP A 87 15.02 -7.35 -0.51
N ILE A 88 14.67 -6.06 -0.40
CA ILE A 88 15.56 -4.95 -0.81
C ILE A 88 16.54 -4.56 0.31
N LEU A 89 16.25 -4.91 1.56
CA LEU A 89 17.05 -4.48 2.71
C LEU A 89 18.51 -4.96 2.64
N PRO A 90 18.82 -6.19 2.17
CA PRO A 90 20.20 -6.60 1.96
C PRO A 90 20.94 -5.73 0.95
N LEU A 91 20.29 -5.36 -0.16
CA LEU A 91 20.85 -4.47 -1.18
C LEU A 91 21.13 -3.07 -0.60
N GLN A 92 20.22 -2.56 0.23
CA GLN A 92 20.37 -1.28 0.91
C GLN A 92 21.53 -1.30 1.93
N ALA A 93 21.66 -2.41 2.68
CA ALA A 93 22.73 -2.59 3.63
C ALA A 93 24.10 -2.64 2.94
N GLU A 94 24.17 -3.33 1.79
CA GLU A 94 25.36 -3.36 0.94
C GLU A 94 25.73 -1.95 0.45
N PHE A 95 24.76 -1.22 -0.13
CA PHE A 95 24.98 0.16 -0.59
C PHE A 95 25.43 1.09 0.54
N SER A 96 24.83 0.96 1.73
CA SER A 96 25.22 1.72 2.91
C SER A 96 26.65 1.39 3.37
N GLY A 97 27.09 0.14 3.21
CA GLY A 97 28.47 -0.27 3.43
C GLY A 97 29.43 0.52 2.55
N TRP A 98 29.14 0.59 1.24
CA TRP A 98 29.94 1.35 0.28
C TRP A 98 30.00 2.84 0.61
N THR A 99 28.87 3.47 0.97
CA THR A 99 28.85 4.89 1.34
C THR A 99 29.66 5.17 2.60
N ASN A 100 29.56 4.29 3.62
CA ASN A 100 30.34 4.44 4.85
C ASN A 100 31.85 4.29 4.60
N MET A 101 32.25 3.38 3.71
CA MET A 101 33.65 3.24 3.31
C MET A 101 34.17 4.49 2.61
N ARG A 102 33.39 5.08 1.71
CA ARG A 102 33.73 6.36 1.06
C ARG A 102 33.88 7.48 2.07
N ASP A 103 32.94 7.62 2.98
CA ASP A 103 32.94 8.72 3.96
C ASP A 103 34.10 8.58 4.95
N SER A 104 34.46 7.35 5.30
CA SER A 104 35.66 7.06 6.10
C SER A 104 36.94 7.40 5.34
N ALA A 105 37.04 7.02 4.06
CA ALA A 105 38.18 7.35 3.21
C ALA A 105 38.32 8.87 3.03
N LYS A 106 37.21 9.59 2.89
CA LYS A 106 37.19 11.06 2.83
C LYS A 106 37.74 11.68 4.10
N ALA A 107 37.26 11.24 5.27
CA ALA A 107 37.72 11.76 6.55
C ALA A 107 39.22 11.53 6.78
N ILE A 108 39.76 10.39 6.30
CA ILE A 108 41.20 10.11 6.34
C ILE A 108 41.96 11.03 5.40
N ALA A 109 41.50 11.19 4.15
CA ALA A 109 42.13 12.06 3.16
C ALA A 109 42.15 13.53 3.63
N ASP A 110 41.03 14.02 4.17
CA ASP A 110 40.92 15.39 4.71
C ASP A 110 41.90 15.59 5.90
N LYS A 111 42.07 14.57 6.76
CA LYS A 111 43.02 14.62 7.88
C LYS A 111 44.46 14.63 7.40
N SER A 112 44.82 13.76 6.46
CA SER A 112 46.19 13.69 5.92
C SER A 112 46.56 14.95 5.15
N GLN A 113 45.61 15.57 4.44
CA GLN A 113 45.81 16.87 3.80
C GLN A 113 46.10 17.97 4.83
N LEU A 114 45.32 18.02 5.92
CA LEU A 114 45.57 18.99 7.00
C LEU A 114 46.95 18.79 7.66
N GLU A 115 47.41 17.54 7.82
CA GLU A 115 48.76 17.23 8.31
C GLU A 115 49.84 17.71 7.35
N ALA A 116 49.66 17.51 6.03
CA ALA A 116 50.58 18.02 5.01
C ALA A 116 50.64 19.54 4.99
N ASP A 117 49.49 20.23 5.11
CA ASP A 117 49.42 21.70 5.13
C ASP A 117 50.11 22.29 6.37
N LYS A 118 49.99 21.62 7.52
CA LYS A 118 50.72 21.98 8.75
C LYS A 118 52.23 21.78 8.59
N ALA A 119 52.65 20.64 8.03
CA ALA A 119 54.06 20.35 7.78
C ALA A 119 54.68 21.36 6.80
N LYS A 120 53.93 21.77 5.77
CA LYS A 120 54.32 22.82 4.83
C LYS A 120 54.50 24.17 5.52
N SER A 121 53.52 24.58 6.33
CA SER A 121 53.58 25.83 7.09
C SER A 121 54.78 25.87 8.05
N TYR A 122 55.09 24.73 8.68
CA TYR A 122 56.28 24.59 9.51
C TYR A 122 57.55 24.72 8.68
N LEU A 123 57.67 23.98 7.57
CA LEU A 123 58.82 24.07 6.66
C LEU A 123 59.09 25.51 6.21
N ASP A 124 58.04 26.24 5.81
CA ASP A 124 58.15 27.63 5.38
C ASP A 124 58.64 28.55 6.53
N SER A 125 58.23 28.28 7.77
CA SER A 125 58.73 29.01 8.95
C SER A 125 60.20 28.71 9.24
N VAL A 126 60.61 27.44 9.18
CA VAL A 126 62.00 27.03 9.50
C VAL A 126 62.96 27.45 8.40
N LYS A 127 62.54 27.50 7.13
CA LYS A 127 63.35 28.02 6.02
C LYS A 127 63.84 29.46 6.23
N ASN A 128 63.09 30.27 6.97
CA ASN A 128 63.42 31.67 7.24
C ASN A 128 64.27 31.89 8.51
N SER A 129 64.38 30.89 9.40
CA SER A 129 64.87 31.11 10.78
C SER A 129 65.68 29.96 11.39
N GLY A 130 65.71 28.79 10.76
CA GLY A 130 66.35 27.58 11.28
C GLY A 130 67.74 27.31 10.69
N ASN A 131 68.47 26.41 11.33
CA ASN A 131 69.72 25.89 10.79
C ASN A 131 69.47 24.78 9.74
N GLU A 132 70.50 24.46 8.98
CA GLU A 132 70.43 23.53 7.84
C GLU A 132 69.92 22.13 8.21
N GLU A 133 70.26 21.65 9.41
CA GLU A 133 69.78 20.36 9.93
C GLU A 133 68.26 20.38 10.21
N THR A 134 67.75 21.48 10.76
CA THR A 134 66.32 21.64 11.06
C THR A 134 65.51 21.79 9.78
N ILE A 135 66.05 22.49 8.78
CA ILE A 135 65.44 22.59 7.45
C ILE A 135 65.31 21.19 6.83
N ARG A 136 66.39 20.39 6.79
CA ARG A 136 66.32 19.01 6.26
C ARG A 136 65.30 18.12 6.97
N LYS A 137 65.18 18.22 8.30
CA LYS A 137 64.17 17.46 9.07
C LYS A 137 62.75 17.91 8.70
N ALA A 138 62.52 19.21 8.51
CA ALA A 138 61.23 19.75 8.10
C ALA A 138 60.88 19.35 6.65
N GLU A 139 61.86 19.32 5.73
CA GLU A 139 61.67 18.88 4.34
C GLU A 139 61.25 17.40 4.28
N PHE A 140 61.96 16.53 5.00
CA PHE A 140 61.63 15.12 5.07
C PHE A 140 60.26 14.85 5.70
N ALA A 141 59.89 15.64 6.73
CA ALA A 141 58.57 15.54 7.35
C ALA A 141 57.46 15.97 6.38
N PHE A 142 57.67 17.07 5.64
CA PHE A 142 56.74 17.54 4.62
C PHE A 142 56.58 16.54 3.47
N GLU A 143 57.69 16.02 2.90
CA GLU A 143 57.61 15.02 1.83
C GLU A 143 56.82 13.76 2.25
N ASN A 144 57.06 13.27 3.47
CA ASN A 144 56.31 12.11 3.99
C ASN A 144 54.82 12.42 4.18
N ALA A 145 54.49 13.57 4.75
CA ALA A 145 53.10 13.99 4.95
C ALA A 145 52.39 14.21 3.60
N ASN A 146 53.06 14.84 2.64
CA ASN A 146 52.53 15.09 1.30
C ASN A 146 52.28 13.78 0.53
N ARG A 147 53.25 12.85 0.55
CA ARG A 147 53.08 11.53 -0.07
C ARG A 147 51.90 10.77 0.53
N LYS A 148 51.74 10.83 1.86
CA LYS A 148 50.60 10.19 2.54
C LYS A 148 49.27 10.84 2.16
N ALA A 149 49.19 12.17 2.12
CA ALA A 149 48.00 12.90 1.69
C ALA A 149 47.60 12.51 0.25
N GLU A 150 48.57 12.37 -0.65
CA GLU A 150 48.32 11.97 -2.04
C GLU A 150 47.84 10.51 -2.16
N MET A 151 48.43 9.59 -1.39
CA MET A 151 47.97 8.19 -1.32
C MET A 151 46.54 8.07 -0.77
N ASP A 152 46.23 8.79 0.31
CA ASP A 152 44.91 8.76 0.94
C ASP A 152 43.86 9.42 0.03
N ARG A 153 44.23 10.49 -0.69
CA ARG A 153 43.38 11.12 -1.70
C ARG A 153 43.09 10.18 -2.87
N SER A 154 44.10 9.51 -3.41
CA SER A 154 43.89 8.50 -4.46
C SER A 154 42.96 7.39 -3.98
N SER A 155 43.13 6.94 -2.74
CA SER A 155 42.26 5.91 -2.13
C SER A 155 40.80 6.37 -2.01
N PHE A 156 40.58 7.64 -1.64
CA PHE A 156 39.24 8.24 -1.62
C PHE A 156 38.63 8.36 -3.03
N GLU A 157 39.40 8.78 -4.03
CA GLU A 157 38.93 8.89 -5.41
C GLU A 157 38.56 7.53 -5.99
N ASP A 158 39.36 6.50 -5.76
CA ASP A 158 39.07 5.12 -6.17
C ASP A 158 37.83 4.55 -5.48
N THR A 159 37.71 4.78 -4.17
CA THR A 159 36.51 4.37 -3.41
C THR A 159 35.27 5.08 -3.93
N SER A 160 35.37 6.38 -4.24
CA SER A 160 34.26 7.17 -4.78
C SER A 160 33.78 6.66 -6.14
N LYS A 161 34.70 6.29 -7.04
CA LYS A 161 34.35 5.66 -8.33
C LYS A 161 33.59 4.34 -8.12
N ARG A 162 34.09 3.48 -7.24
CA ARG A 162 33.42 2.21 -6.89
C ARG A 162 32.02 2.43 -6.30
N VAL A 163 31.84 3.43 -5.45
CA VAL A 163 30.52 3.80 -4.93
C VAL A 163 29.58 4.26 -6.03
N GLN A 164 30.06 5.04 -7.02
CA GLN A 164 29.21 5.47 -8.14
C GLN A 164 28.74 4.29 -9.00
N GLU A 165 29.63 3.33 -9.29
CA GLU A 165 29.29 2.11 -10.03
C GLU A 165 28.31 1.23 -9.25
N ALA A 166 28.58 1.01 -7.96
CA ALA A 166 27.70 0.28 -7.07
C ALA A 166 26.33 0.97 -6.91
N SER A 167 26.30 2.30 -6.84
CA SER A 167 25.08 3.10 -6.73
C SER A 167 24.16 2.91 -7.94
N LYS A 168 24.70 2.98 -9.17
CA LYS A 168 23.91 2.76 -10.39
C LYS A 168 23.33 1.34 -10.43
N SER A 169 24.12 0.34 -10.08
CA SER A 169 23.68 -1.06 -10.02
C SER A 169 22.58 -1.26 -8.97
N PHE A 170 22.76 -0.68 -7.78
CA PHE A 170 21.78 -0.70 -6.70
C PHE A 170 20.47 -0.03 -7.11
N GLN A 171 20.53 1.21 -7.63
CA GLN A 171 19.36 1.97 -8.07
C GLN A 171 18.56 1.20 -9.12
N LYS A 172 19.24 0.62 -10.10
CA LYS A 172 18.59 -0.21 -11.13
C LYS A 172 17.87 -1.41 -10.50
N LYS A 173 18.57 -2.22 -9.69
CA LYS A 173 17.97 -3.40 -9.04
C LYS A 173 16.79 -3.02 -8.15
N PHE A 174 16.89 -1.91 -7.43
CA PHE A 174 15.82 -1.40 -6.60
C PHE A 174 14.59 -1.03 -7.44
N LEU A 175 14.77 -0.28 -8.52
CA LEU A 175 13.68 0.12 -9.41
C LEU A 175 13.04 -1.09 -10.10
N ASP A 176 13.85 -2.04 -10.59
CA ASP A 176 13.36 -3.28 -11.20
C ASP A 176 12.48 -4.05 -10.19
N PHE A 177 12.97 -4.21 -8.95
CA PHE A 177 12.22 -4.86 -7.88
C PHE A 177 10.90 -4.14 -7.54
N TYR A 178 10.96 -2.81 -7.42
CA TYR A 178 9.81 -1.96 -7.15
C TYR A 178 8.73 -2.13 -8.23
N VAL A 179 9.14 -2.04 -9.50
CA VAL A 179 8.25 -2.14 -10.65
C VAL A 179 7.62 -3.53 -10.73
N ASP A 180 8.41 -4.59 -10.61
CA ASP A 180 7.91 -5.96 -10.72
C ASP A 180 6.92 -6.31 -9.60
N THR A 181 7.23 -5.87 -8.38
CA THR A 181 6.35 -6.05 -7.22
C THR A 181 5.03 -5.31 -7.41
N THR A 182 5.10 -4.05 -7.84
CA THR A 182 3.91 -3.22 -8.09
C THR A 182 3.06 -3.80 -9.22
N LYS A 183 3.68 -4.22 -10.32
CA LYS A 183 2.99 -4.85 -11.45
C LYS A 183 2.27 -6.13 -11.02
N SER A 184 2.93 -6.97 -10.23
CA SER A 184 2.35 -8.22 -9.71
C SER A 184 1.14 -7.94 -8.81
N TYR A 185 1.25 -6.94 -7.94
CA TYR A 185 0.12 -6.49 -7.10
C TYR A 185 -1.05 -5.99 -7.96
N LEU A 186 -0.80 -5.11 -8.93
CA LEU A 186 -1.86 -4.57 -9.81
C LEU A 186 -2.54 -5.67 -10.63
N GLN A 187 -1.78 -6.62 -11.16
CA GLN A 187 -2.33 -7.76 -11.93
C GLN A 187 -3.32 -8.56 -11.08
N GLN A 188 -2.96 -8.84 -9.83
CA GLN A 188 -3.83 -9.53 -8.89
C GLN A 188 -5.09 -8.72 -8.55
N ARG A 189 -4.98 -7.39 -8.45
CA ARG A 189 -6.14 -6.51 -8.24
C ARG A 189 -7.08 -6.53 -9.43
N ILE A 190 -6.56 -6.56 -10.66
CA ILE A 190 -7.36 -6.72 -11.88
C ILE A 190 -8.12 -8.05 -11.85
N GLU A 191 -7.43 -9.15 -11.55
CA GLU A 191 -8.07 -10.47 -11.44
C GLU A 191 -9.18 -10.51 -10.38
N ASN A 192 -8.95 -9.91 -9.21
CA ASN A 192 -9.96 -9.80 -8.18
C ASN A 192 -11.13 -8.91 -8.61
N SER A 193 -10.86 -7.80 -9.28
CA SER A 193 -11.89 -6.90 -9.79
C SER A 193 -12.79 -7.58 -10.83
N ASN A 194 -12.22 -8.42 -11.69
CA ASN A 194 -12.98 -9.19 -12.67
C ASN A 194 -13.94 -10.17 -11.95
N LYS A 195 -13.46 -10.89 -10.93
CA LYS A 195 -14.30 -11.78 -10.12
C LYS A 195 -15.42 -11.05 -9.40
N VAL A 196 -15.14 -9.87 -8.84
CA VAL A 196 -16.17 -9.02 -8.21
C VAL A 196 -17.19 -8.58 -9.24
N SER A 197 -16.76 -8.19 -10.45
CA SER A 197 -17.67 -7.81 -11.54
C SER A 197 -18.60 -8.96 -11.96
N GLU A 198 -18.09 -10.19 -12.05
CA GLU A 198 -18.92 -11.37 -12.30
C GLU A 198 -19.95 -11.59 -11.18
N ILE A 199 -19.54 -11.49 -9.92
CA ILE A 199 -20.46 -11.60 -8.77
C ILE A 199 -21.52 -10.49 -8.80
N SER A 200 -21.15 -9.26 -9.21
CA SER A 200 -22.12 -8.16 -9.36
C SER A 200 -23.17 -8.43 -10.43
N LYS A 201 -22.81 -9.11 -11.53
CA LYS A 201 -23.79 -9.56 -12.53
C LYS A 201 -24.74 -10.59 -11.95
N ASP A 202 -24.22 -11.53 -11.16
CA ASP A 202 -25.03 -12.54 -10.46
C ASP A 202 -26.00 -11.88 -9.45
N PHE A 203 -25.56 -10.81 -8.77
CA PHE A 203 -26.42 -10.00 -7.91
C PHE A 203 -27.57 -9.36 -8.69
N LEU A 204 -27.28 -8.71 -9.82
CA LEU A 204 -28.32 -8.09 -10.65
C LEU A 204 -29.31 -9.14 -11.15
N ALA A 205 -28.82 -10.26 -11.67
CA ALA A 205 -29.66 -11.37 -12.11
C ALA A 205 -30.53 -11.95 -10.98
N ALA A 206 -30.03 -11.98 -9.73
CA ALA A 206 -30.83 -12.38 -8.58
C ALA A 206 -31.88 -11.33 -8.22
N VAL A 207 -31.58 -10.05 -8.30
CA VAL A 207 -32.55 -8.97 -8.05
C VAL A 207 -33.67 -8.99 -9.09
N ASP A 208 -33.36 -9.31 -10.35
CA ASP A 208 -34.36 -9.43 -11.42
C ASP A 208 -35.35 -10.60 -11.19
N THR A 209 -35.09 -11.52 -10.25
CA THR A 209 -36.05 -12.57 -9.86
C THR A 209 -37.00 -12.15 -8.75
N PHE A 210 -36.98 -10.89 -8.30
CA PHE A 210 -38.05 -10.37 -7.45
C PHE A 210 -39.36 -10.29 -8.25
N GLU A 211 -40.33 -11.10 -7.86
CA GLU A 211 -41.71 -10.93 -8.33
C GLU A 211 -42.32 -9.65 -7.73
N ALA A 212 -43.28 -9.05 -8.45
CA ALA A 212 -44.01 -7.89 -7.95
C ALA A 212 -44.60 -8.21 -6.56
N TYR A 213 -44.30 -7.35 -5.58
CA TYR A 213 -44.78 -7.54 -4.23
C TYR A 213 -46.30 -7.39 -4.19
N ASP A 214 -47.01 -8.51 -4.05
CA ASP A 214 -48.43 -8.54 -3.71
C ASP A 214 -48.57 -8.99 -2.25
N ASP A 215 -48.95 -8.08 -1.37
CA ASP A 215 -49.19 -8.41 0.03
C ASP A 215 -50.51 -9.17 0.27
N GLY A 216 -51.33 -9.33 -0.77
CA GLY A 216 -52.67 -9.94 -0.72
C GLY A 216 -53.72 -9.00 -0.11
N ARG A 217 -53.31 -7.87 0.48
CA ARG A 217 -54.24 -6.90 1.07
C ARG A 217 -55.01 -6.15 0.01
N VAL A 218 -54.45 -5.99 -1.19
CA VAL A 218 -55.18 -5.43 -2.34
C VAL A 218 -56.41 -6.27 -2.66
N ALA A 219 -56.31 -7.60 -2.63
CA ALA A 219 -57.47 -8.48 -2.80
C ALA A 219 -58.46 -8.34 -1.64
N THR A 220 -57.97 -8.31 -0.40
CA THR A 220 -58.81 -8.11 0.80
C THR A 220 -59.53 -6.75 0.79
N TYR A 221 -58.87 -5.68 0.37
CA TYR A 221 -59.48 -4.35 0.26
C TYR A 221 -60.51 -4.31 -0.87
N LYS A 222 -60.27 -5.00 -1.99
CA LYS A 222 -61.26 -5.14 -3.07
C LYS A 222 -62.50 -5.90 -2.61
N GLU A 223 -62.34 -7.00 -1.88
CA GLU A 223 -63.48 -7.74 -1.29
C GLU A 223 -64.23 -6.92 -0.25
N PHE A 224 -63.51 -6.17 0.59
CA PHE A 224 -64.11 -5.27 1.57
C PHE A 224 -64.90 -4.14 0.90
N LEU A 225 -64.35 -3.51 -0.14
CA LEU A 225 -65.03 -2.49 -0.94
C LEU A 225 -66.29 -3.06 -1.60
N ALA A 226 -66.20 -4.24 -2.25
CA ALA A 226 -67.35 -4.89 -2.86
C ALA A 226 -68.45 -5.23 -1.83
N THR A 227 -68.06 -5.61 -0.61
CA THR A 227 -69.00 -5.85 0.49
C THR A 227 -69.68 -4.56 0.93
N LEU A 228 -68.94 -3.46 1.06
CA LEU A 228 -69.49 -2.15 1.38
C LEU A 228 -70.46 -1.65 0.30
N GLU A 229 -70.11 -1.77 -0.98
CA GLU A 229 -70.96 -1.41 -2.11
C GLU A 229 -72.25 -2.23 -2.14
N SER A 230 -72.17 -3.54 -1.85
CA SER A 230 -73.36 -4.40 -1.74
C SER A 230 -74.24 -4.03 -0.56
N MET A 231 -73.66 -3.70 0.60
CA MET A 231 -74.42 -3.25 1.78
C MET A 231 -75.08 -1.89 1.54
N GLU A 232 -74.40 -0.98 0.84
CA GLU A 232 -74.96 0.31 0.45
C GLU A 232 -76.14 0.15 -0.52
N LEU A 233 -76.02 -0.74 -1.51
CA LEU A 233 -77.12 -1.10 -2.41
C LEU A 233 -78.33 -1.66 -1.63
N GLU A 234 -78.10 -2.52 -0.64
CA GLU A 234 -79.17 -3.10 0.20
C GLU A 234 -79.84 -2.08 1.13
N LEU A 235 -79.08 -1.09 1.64
CA LEU A 235 -79.58 -0.07 2.57
C LEU A 235 -80.23 1.13 1.87
N ALA A 236 -79.68 1.56 0.73
CA ALA A 236 -80.09 2.79 0.04
C ALA A 236 -80.89 2.54 -1.25
N GLY A 237 -80.92 1.30 -1.77
CA GLY A 237 -81.63 0.91 -3.00
C GLY A 237 -80.90 1.27 -4.29
N GLU A 238 -79.84 2.08 -4.23
CA GLU A 238 -78.93 2.44 -5.32
C GLU A 238 -77.51 2.62 -4.75
N ILE A 239 -76.47 2.24 -5.51
CA ILE A 239 -75.07 2.55 -5.16
C ILE A 239 -74.83 4.02 -5.51
N LEU A 240 -74.52 4.86 -4.53
CA LEU A 240 -74.10 6.23 -4.82
C LEU A 240 -72.73 6.17 -5.51
N PRO A 241 -72.54 6.84 -6.67
CA PRO A 241 -71.25 6.86 -7.31
C PRO A 241 -70.25 7.53 -6.36
N ILE A 242 -69.16 6.82 -6.04
CA ILE A 242 -67.99 7.43 -5.43
C ILE A 242 -67.46 8.41 -6.48
N SER A 243 -67.85 9.68 -6.35
CA SER A 243 -67.36 10.75 -7.21
C SER A 243 -65.83 10.73 -7.20
N ASP A 244 -65.25 10.66 -8.39
CA ASP A 244 -63.83 10.63 -8.69
C ASP A 244 -63.00 11.36 -7.63
N LEU A 245 -62.30 10.60 -6.79
CA LEU A 245 -61.17 11.13 -6.06
C LEU A 245 -60.14 11.57 -7.12
N PRO A 246 -59.61 12.80 -7.06
CA PRO A 246 -58.61 13.25 -8.01
C PRO A 246 -57.43 12.28 -7.98
N SER A 247 -57.13 11.71 -9.14
CA SER A 247 -55.90 10.97 -9.37
C SER A 247 -54.72 11.94 -9.36
N ASP A 248 -54.01 12.01 -8.24
CA ASP A 248 -52.62 12.49 -8.15
C ASP A 248 -51.69 11.30 -7.92
#